data_AF-A0A136N4Z9-F1
#
_entry.id   AF-A0A136N4Z9-F1
#
_cell.length_a   1.000
_cell.length_b   1.000
_cell.length_c   1.000
_cell.angle_alpha   90.00
_cell.angle_beta   90.00
_cell.angle_gamma   90.00
#
_symmetry.space_group_name_H-M   'P 1'
#
loop_
_entity.id
_entity.type
_entity.pdbx_description
1 polymer ?
#
loop_
_entity_poly.entity_id
_entity_poly.type
_entity_poly.pdbx_seq_one_letter_code
_entity_poly.pdbx_strand_id
1 'polypeptide(L)' 'FTDDGRTMNFKPFFDNAFDKKEKFLEIDTVENEGMDIYGKFYAGQWGTFRVYFKFHQNANGKINRLDIGQAK' A
#
# COMPACT_ATOMS: atom_id res chain seq x y z
N PHE A 1 -16.05 1.86 -11.56
CA PHE A 1 -15.12 2.89 -11.03
C PHE A 1 -14.03 3.12 -12.08
N THR A 2 -13.22 4.16 -11.94
CA THR A 2 -12.16 4.45 -12.91
C THR A 2 -10.80 4.19 -12.26
N ASP A 3 -9.96 3.40 -12.92
CA ASP A 3 -8.58 3.07 -12.54
C ASP A 3 -7.69 3.37 -13.74
N ASP A 4 -6.69 4.24 -13.58
CA ASP A 4 -5.81 4.68 -14.68
C ASP A 4 -6.56 5.13 -15.96
N GLY A 5 -7.69 5.81 -15.79
CA GLY A 5 -8.53 6.30 -16.90
C GLY A 5 -9.40 5.23 -17.58
N ARG A 6 -9.39 3.99 -17.08
CA ARG A 6 -10.22 2.89 -17.59
C ARG A 6 -11.44 2.69 -16.71
N THR A 7 -12.63 2.66 -17.31
CA THR A 7 -13.85 2.25 -16.62
C THR A 7 -13.79 0.75 -16.35
N MET A 8 -13.78 0.37 -15.07
CA MET A 8 -13.69 -1.02 -14.64
C MET A 8 -14.85 -1.44 -13.73
N ASN A 9 -15.15 -2.73 -13.78
CA ASN A 9 -16.08 -3.36 -12.85
C ASN A 9 -15.39 -3.53 -11.50
N PHE A 10 -16.06 -3.06 -10.45
CA PHE A 10 -15.55 -3.05 -9.08
C PHE A 10 -15.20 -4.44 -8.57
N LYS A 11 -16.11 -5.41 -8.71
CA LYS A 11 -15.93 -6.73 -8.10
C LYS A 11 -14.73 -7.50 -8.68
N PRO A 12 -14.60 -7.70 -10.01
CA PRO A 12 -13.47 -8.45 -10.56
C PRO A 12 -12.12 -7.78 -10.31
N PHE A 13 -12.08 -6.45 -10.28
CA PHE A 13 -10.84 -5.73 -9.97
C PHE A 13 -10.37 -6.04 -8.55
N PHE A 14 -11.25 -5.89 -7.56
CA PHE A 14 -10.89 -6.15 -6.17
C PHE A 14 -10.65 -7.63 -5.90
N ASP A 15 -11.41 -8.54 -6.53
CA ASP A 15 -11.14 -9.99 -6.47
C ASP A 15 -9.70 -10.29 -6.92
N ASN A 16 -9.26 -9.69 -8.04
CA ASN A 16 -7.89 -9.86 -8.56
C ASN A 16 -6.84 -9.15 -7.69
N ALA A 17 -7.13 -7.95 -7.18
CA ALA A 17 -6.22 -7.22 -6.31
C ALA A 17 -5.96 -7.97 -5.00
N PHE A 18 -7.00 -8.58 -4.41
CA PHE A 18 -6.88 -9.38 -3.19
C PHE A 18 -6.23 -10.76 -3.41
N ASP A 19 -6.28 -11.29 -4.63
CA ASP A 19 -5.57 -12.53 -4.97
C ASP A 19 -4.03 -12.34 -5.06
N LYS A 20 -3.57 -11.10 -5.30
CA LYS A 20 -2.15 -10.76 -5.18
C LYS A 20 -1.80 -10.75 -3.70
N LYS A 21 -1.13 -11.82 -3.23
CA LYS A 21 -0.67 -12.05 -1.85
C LYS A 21 0.43 -11.07 -1.41
N GLU A 22 0.31 -9.79 -1.75
CA GLU A 22 1.24 -8.73 -1.39
C GLU A 22 1.19 -8.47 0.10
N LYS A 23 2.36 -8.38 0.74
CA LYS A 23 2.46 -8.27 2.20
C LYS A 23 3.84 -7.83 2.65
N PHE A 24 3.89 -7.22 3.83
CA PHE A 24 5.12 -7.13 4.59
C PHE A 24 5.55 -8.53 5.03
N LEU A 25 6.81 -8.87 4.74
CA LEU A 25 7.51 -10.02 5.28
C LEU A 25 8.17 -9.67 6.62
N GLU A 26 8.59 -8.42 6.77
CA GLU A 26 9.25 -7.87 7.96
C GLU A 26 8.90 -6.39 8.08
N ILE A 27 8.70 -5.94 9.31
CA ILE A 27 8.53 -4.52 9.65
C ILE A 27 9.82 -4.08 10.34
N ASP A 28 10.56 -3.21 9.68
CA ASP A 28 11.83 -2.69 10.19
C ASP A 28 11.58 -1.57 11.21
N THR A 29 10.63 -0.67 10.94
CA THR A 29 10.36 0.51 11.79
C THR A 29 8.91 0.95 11.65
N VAL A 30 8.34 1.40 12.77
CA VAL A 30 7.04 2.08 12.85
C VAL A 30 7.25 3.37 13.63
N GLU A 31 6.92 4.50 13.01
CA GLU A 31 7.10 5.82 13.61
C GLU A 31 5.92 6.73 13.28
N ASN A 32 5.99 8.00 13.70
CA ASN A 32 4.94 9.00 13.46
C ASN A 32 3.55 8.49 13.88
N GLU A 33 3.45 8.01 15.12
CA GLU A 33 2.20 7.47 15.69
C GLU A 33 1.61 6.30 14.88
N GLY A 34 2.46 5.53 14.17
CA GLY A 34 2.04 4.40 13.35
C GLY A 34 1.66 4.77 11.92
N MET A 35 1.82 6.04 11.54
CA MET A 35 1.50 6.54 10.20
C MET A 35 2.63 6.30 9.21
N ASP A 36 3.84 6.02 9.68
CA ASP A 36 5.01 5.75 8.85
C ASP A 36 5.51 4.33 9.16
N ILE A 37 5.43 3.44 8.16
CA ILE A 37 5.85 2.04 8.26
C ILE A 37 6.94 1.77 7.24
N TYR A 38 8.03 1.16 7.68
CA TYR A 38 9.14 0.72 6.82
C TYR A 38 9.35 -0.77 6.98
N GLY A 39 9.73 -1.44 5.91
CA GLY A 39 10.02 -2.86 6.00
C GLY A 39 10.22 -3.55 4.67
N LYS A 40 10.43 -4.86 4.74
CA LYS A 40 10.58 -5.74 3.59
C LYS A 40 9.20 -6.16 3.10
N PHE A 41 8.83 -5.74 1.90
CA PHE A 41 7.53 -5.99 1.29
C PHE A 41 7.65 -6.89 0.07
N TYR A 42 6.82 -7.92 0.02
CA TYR A 42 6.64 -8.80 -1.13
C TYR A 42 5.54 -8.22 -2.02
N ALA A 43 5.90 -7.74 -3.21
CA ALA A 43 5.01 -7.14 -4.21
C ALA A 43 4.57 -8.17 -5.28
N GLY A 44 4.28 -9.40 -4.86
CA GLY A 44 3.84 -10.46 -5.76
C GLY A 44 4.87 -10.77 -6.85
N GLN A 45 4.42 -10.75 -8.11
CA GLN A 45 5.26 -11.04 -9.28
C GLN A 45 6.39 -10.04 -9.52
N TRP A 46 6.31 -8.85 -8.91
CA TRP A 46 7.30 -7.79 -9.11
C TRP A 46 8.55 -7.96 -8.25
N GLY A 47 8.49 -8.78 -7.19
CA GLY A 47 9.63 -9.12 -6.34
C GLY A 47 9.47 -8.68 -4.89
N THR A 48 10.58 -8.60 -4.18
CA THR A 48 10.63 -8.21 -2.77
C THR A 48 11.56 -7.03 -2.58
N PHE A 49 11.07 -5.98 -1.91
CA PHE A 49 11.77 -4.71 -1.80
C PHE A 49 11.71 -4.19 -0.37
N ARG A 50 12.67 -3.35 0.02
CA ARG A 50 12.46 -2.46 1.17
C ARG A 50 11.61 -1.28 0.74
N VAL A 51 10.55 -1.00 1.46
CA VAL A 51 9.59 0.05 1.13
C VAL A 51 9.24 0.88 2.36
N TYR A 52 8.69 2.06 2.10
CA TYR A 52 7.96 2.84 3.09
C TYR A 52 6.49 2.93 2.67
N PHE A 53 5.60 2.92 3.66
CA PHE A 53 4.18 3.23 3.56
C PHE A 53 3.92 4.39 4.51
N LYS A 54 3.53 5.55 3.97
CA LYS A 54 3.21 6.76 4.77
C LYS A 54 1.74 7.10 4.60
N PHE A 55 0.97 6.94 5.66
CA PHE A 55 -0.44 7.29 5.72
C PHE A 55 -0.59 8.76 6.07
N HIS A 56 -1.54 9.43 5.44
CA HIS A 56 -1.91 10.80 5.77
C HIS A 56 -3.36 10.84 6.17
N GLN A 57 -3.65 11.57 7.25
CA GLN A 57 -5.00 11.85 7.70
C GLN A 57 -5.42 13.26 7.31
N ASN A 58 -6.69 13.43 6.99
CA ASN A 58 -7.31 14.74 6.89
C ASN A 58 -7.64 15.29 8.30
N ALA A 59 -8.13 16.53 8.35
CA ALA A 59 -8.51 17.20 9.60
C ALA A 59 -9.59 16.46 10.41
N ASN A 60 -10.32 15.53 9.81
CA ASN A 60 -11.36 14.73 10.47
C ASN A 60 -10.82 13.36 10.95
N GLY A 61 -9.49 13.15 10.92
CA GLY A 61 -8.84 11.91 11.34
C GLY A 61 -9.04 10.74 10.38
N LYS A 62 -9.49 10.96 9.14
CA LYS A 62 -9.65 9.91 8.13
C LYS A 62 -8.42 9.82 7.25
N ILE A 63 -7.92 8.61 7.02
CA ILE A 63 -6.85 8.36 6.05
C ILE A 63 -7.37 8.77 4.67
N ASN A 64 -6.67 9.68 4.01
CA ASN A 64 -7.04 10.21 2.70
C ASN A 64 -5.94 10.07 1.64
N ARG A 65 -4.71 9.71 2.04
CA ARG A 65 -3.59 9.44 1.14
C ARG A 65 -2.69 8.37 1.75
N LEU A 66 -2.12 7.55 0.89
CA LEU A 66 -1.04 6.62 1.19
C LEU A 66 0.08 6.86 0.18
N ASP A 67 1.24 7.27 0.65
CA ASP A 67 2.45 7.33 -0.18
C ASP A 67 3.23 6.03 -0.02
N ILE A 68 3.53 5.38 -1.14
CA ILE A 68 4.31 4.14 -1.19
C ILE A 68 5.56 4.40 -2.02
N GLY A 69 6.71 3.99 -1.50
CA GLY A 69 7.95 4.08 -2.26
C GLY A 69 8.99 3.11 -1.75
N GLN A 70 10.06 2.95 -2.53
CA GLN A 70 11.19 2.11 -2.14
C GLN A 70 12.02 2.83 -1.08
N ALA A 71 12.25 2.18 0.05
CA ALA A 71 13.16 2.65 1.08
C ALA A 71 14.58 2.17 0.74
N LYS A 72 15.57 3.07 0.84
CA LYS A 72 16.98 2.74 0.63
C LYS A 72 17.57 2.03 1.84
#